data_AF-A0A840UZK1-F1
#
_entry.id   AF-A0A840UZK1-F1
#
_cell.length_a   1.000
_cell.length_b   1.000
_cell.length_c   1.000
_cell.angle_alpha   90.00
_cell.angle_beta   90.00
_cell.angle_gamma   90.00
#
_symmetry.space_group_name_H-M   'P 1'
#
loop_
_entity.id
_entity.type
_entity.pdbx_description
1 polymer ?
#
loop_
_entity_poly.entity_id
_entity_poly.type
_entity_poly.pdbx_seq_one_letter_code
_entity_poly.pdbx_strand_id
1 'polypeptide(L)'
;MGRLLLILLARTTVAVAAGWDTSFWVWNHPQPLSSSDRSELTSCGQPTLYWQAAEVTRRSGWQDRRPPTTPGDSSIPVIRFEPALEMLDHPRGIAALPSFWETAPPCIQIDFDCPASRLADYAAALRRLRQQLGTTRLSITALASWIESPDFRELAEAVDELVPMFYDLHPDPPAAVRAGRFEPMVSQKTLRWIRRWKSCPRPWRAGLPNFQRLTLFHPDGTLSGHLPSFQPAWLDSHPGLRLADPTPARYEITSSTSLARRALIPGEILLWRQPDESLARQAAETARRAGAAGVLWFAHPASAPTPWRSVSHLVHLAESPRPKLELTLLPQGRIRLSNGGKGDLPLRTGAQPWTLTLTSQPGDFAELQTGDFSSLGESDASLLHPEFSATISLRFHQLPASQSLTTGEGFFTANTPPSWNLAPAP
;
A
#
# COMPACT_ATOMS: atom_id res chain seq x y z
N MET A 1 25.06 -37.66 -44.00
CA MET A 1 24.59 -36.27 -43.82
C MET A 1 23.56 -36.24 -42.68
N GLY A 2 24.02 -36.10 -41.44
CA GLY A 2 23.14 -35.97 -40.27
C GLY A 2 23.17 -34.52 -39.79
N ARG A 3 22.04 -33.81 -39.89
CA ARG A 3 21.90 -32.43 -39.41
C ARG A 3 21.76 -32.46 -37.89
N LEU A 4 22.79 -31.96 -37.20
CA LEU A 4 22.76 -31.63 -35.78
C LEU A 4 21.87 -30.38 -35.61
N LEU A 5 20.73 -30.53 -34.93
CA LEU A 5 19.86 -29.41 -34.58
C LEU A 5 20.39 -28.80 -33.28
N LEU A 6 21.12 -27.68 -33.37
CA LEU A 6 21.43 -26.85 -32.21
C LEU A 6 20.13 -26.16 -31.74
N ILE A 7 19.57 -26.61 -30.62
CA ILE A 7 18.55 -25.86 -29.90
C ILE A 7 19.29 -24.78 -29.10
N LEU A 8 19.28 -23.54 -29.61
CA LEU A 8 19.67 -22.37 -28.84
C LEU A 8 18.59 -22.14 -27.77
N LEU A 9 18.88 -22.55 -26.53
CA LEU A 9 18.15 -22.07 -25.35
C LEU A 9 18.46 -20.58 -25.20
N ALA A 10 17.54 -19.74 -25.67
CA ALA A 10 17.56 -18.31 -25.40
C ALA A 10 17.40 -18.12 -23.88
N ARG A 11 18.52 -17.87 -23.19
CA ARG A 11 18.49 -17.36 -21.82
C ARG A 11 17.88 -15.97 -21.87
N THR A 12 16.59 -15.85 -21.53
CA THR A 12 15.97 -14.57 -21.17
C THR A 12 16.57 -14.11 -19.85
N THR A 13 17.76 -13.50 -19.93
CA THR A 13 18.24 -12.64 -18.86
C THR A 13 17.30 -11.45 -18.79
N VAL A 14 16.42 -11.42 -17.78
CA VAL A 14 15.82 -10.15 -17.34
C VAL A 14 16.99 -9.35 -16.76
N ALA A 15 17.58 -8.53 -17.62
CA ALA A 15 18.52 -7.52 -17.19
C ALA A 15 17.76 -6.61 -16.22
N VAL A 16 18.29 -6.44 -15.00
CA VAL A 16 17.88 -5.31 -14.18
C VAL A 16 18.36 -4.10 -14.97
N ALA A 17 17.44 -3.40 -15.63
CA ALA A 17 17.78 -2.18 -16.33
C ALA A 17 18.52 -1.26 -15.36
N ALA A 18 19.56 -0.56 -15.82
CA ALA A 18 20.39 0.34 -15.01
C ALA A 18 19.65 1.62 -14.56
N GLY A 19 18.33 1.55 -14.38
CA GLY A 19 17.44 2.62 -13.97
C GLY A 19 16.85 2.37 -12.59
N TRP A 20 16.41 3.45 -11.96
CA TRP A 20 15.66 3.42 -10.72
C TRP A 20 14.30 2.75 -10.95
N ASP A 21 14.07 1.61 -10.31
CA ASP A 21 12.87 0.79 -10.54
C ASP A 21 11.87 0.91 -9.38
N THR A 22 10.61 1.12 -9.71
CA THR A 22 9.50 1.17 -8.75
C THR A 22 8.68 -0.09 -8.88
N SER A 23 8.50 -0.80 -7.77
CA SER A 23 7.81 -2.08 -7.73
C SER A 23 6.84 -2.11 -6.55
N PHE A 24 5.96 -3.12 -6.51
CA PHE A 24 4.96 -3.24 -5.44
C PHE A 24 4.86 -4.65 -4.90
N TRP A 25 4.74 -4.79 -3.58
CA TRP A 25 4.24 -6.03 -3.00
C TRP A 25 2.73 -6.12 -3.18
N VAL A 26 2.24 -7.25 -3.67
CA VAL A 26 0.82 -7.58 -3.68
C VAL A 26 0.55 -8.56 -2.55
N TRP A 27 -0.16 -8.10 -1.53
CA TRP A 27 -0.24 -8.78 -0.23
C TRP A 27 -1.67 -9.17 0.13
N ASN A 28 -1.86 -10.43 0.56
CA ASN A 28 -3.17 -10.96 0.96
C ASN A 28 -4.30 -10.68 -0.07
N HIS A 29 -3.97 -10.76 -1.36
CA HIS A 29 -4.89 -10.49 -2.46
C HIS A 29 -5.09 -11.76 -3.30
N PRO A 30 -6.15 -12.55 -3.05
CA PRO A 30 -6.38 -13.81 -3.74
C PRO A 30 -7.06 -13.65 -5.11
N GLN A 31 -7.58 -12.46 -5.42
CA GLN A 31 -8.30 -12.19 -6.67
C GLN A 31 -7.34 -11.69 -7.75
N PRO A 32 -7.68 -11.82 -9.04
CA PRO A 32 -6.96 -11.11 -10.09
C PRO A 32 -7.08 -9.60 -9.87
N LEU A 33 -6.07 -8.85 -10.32
CA LEU A 33 -6.20 -7.40 -10.40
C LEU A 33 -7.41 -7.02 -11.28
N SER A 34 -8.05 -5.90 -10.98
CA SER A 34 -9.14 -5.39 -11.81
C SER A 34 -8.62 -4.91 -13.17
N SER A 35 -9.52 -4.69 -14.13
CA SER A 35 -9.16 -4.07 -15.42
C SER A 35 -8.60 -2.66 -15.23
N SER A 36 -9.09 -1.91 -14.26
CA SER A 36 -8.58 -0.58 -13.90
C SER A 36 -7.16 -0.66 -13.33
N ASP A 37 -6.90 -1.60 -12.41
CA ASP A 37 -5.55 -1.76 -11.83
C ASP A 37 -4.53 -2.13 -12.91
N ARG A 38 -4.89 -3.07 -13.81
CA ARG A 38 -4.02 -3.44 -14.94
C ARG A 38 -3.77 -2.28 -15.90
N SER A 39 -4.79 -1.47 -16.15
CA SER A 39 -4.66 -0.28 -17.01
C SER A 39 -3.73 0.76 -16.38
N GLU A 40 -3.83 0.97 -15.06
CA GLU A 40 -2.93 1.85 -14.32
C GLU A 40 -1.48 1.33 -14.31
N LEU A 41 -1.27 0.04 -14.08
CA LEU A 41 0.05 -0.57 -14.18
C LEU A 41 0.66 -0.37 -15.57
N THR A 42 -0.13 -0.59 -16.62
CA THR A 42 0.31 -0.41 -18.01
C THR A 42 0.68 1.03 -18.30
N SER A 43 -0.12 2.01 -17.85
CA SER A 43 0.18 3.44 -18.05
C SER A 43 1.42 3.90 -17.28
N CYS A 44 1.80 3.16 -16.24
CA CYS A 44 2.98 3.40 -15.42
C CYS A 44 4.22 2.59 -15.84
N GLY A 45 4.23 2.03 -17.06
CA GLY A 45 5.38 1.26 -17.57
C GLY A 45 5.49 -0.15 -17.00
N GLN A 46 4.39 -0.70 -16.47
CA GLN A 46 4.26 -2.06 -15.97
C GLN A 46 5.26 -2.39 -14.84
N PRO A 47 5.15 -1.71 -13.68
CA PRO A 47 6.07 -1.94 -12.56
C PRO A 47 6.00 -3.39 -12.09
N THR A 48 7.14 -3.92 -11.62
CA THR A 48 7.22 -5.32 -11.19
C THR A 48 6.37 -5.56 -9.95
N LEU A 49 5.59 -6.64 -9.95
CA LEU A 49 4.78 -7.07 -8.81
C LEU A 49 5.44 -8.23 -8.07
N TYR A 50 5.56 -8.09 -6.75
CA TYR A 50 6.02 -9.13 -5.83
C TYR A 50 4.79 -9.70 -5.11
N TRP A 51 4.25 -10.80 -5.61
CA TRP A 51 2.95 -11.32 -5.17
C TRP A 51 3.08 -12.38 -4.09
N GLN A 52 2.35 -12.24 -2.98
CA GLN A 52 2.30 -13.26 -1.93
C GLN A 52 1.69 -14.56 -2.47
N ALA A 53 2.53 -15.50 -2.88
CA ALA A 53 2.15 -16.75 -3.51
C ALA A 53 1.88 -17.87 -2.50
N ALA A 54 2.48 -17.78 -1.30
CA ALA A 54 2.17 -18.70 -0.22
C ALA A 54 2.44 -18.07 1.15
N GLU A 55 1.80 -18.65 2.16
CA GLU A 55 2.10 -18.40 3.57
C GLU A 55 2.27 -19.73 4.29
N VAL A 56 3.33 -19.83 5.08
CA VAL A 56 3.67 -21.04 5.83
C VAL A 56 3.68 -20.70 7.32
N THR A 57 2.78 -21.35 8.05
CA THR A 57 2.70 -21.21 9.51
C THR A 57 2.86 -22.57 10.18
N ARG A 58 3.28 -22.59 11.45
CA ARG A 58 3.38 -23.83 12.23
C ARG A 58 2.03 -24.54 12.34
N ARG A 59 0.95 -23.76 12.49
CA ARG A 59 -0.41 -24.29 12.68
C ARG A 59 -1.01 -24.82 11.40
N SER A 60 -0.96 -24.05 10.32
CA SER A 60 -1.70 -24.35 9.09
C SER A 60 -0.83 -25.00 8.02
N GLY A 61 0.50 -25.03 8.20
CA GLY A 61 1.42 -25.45 7.13
C GLY A 61 1.35 -24.49 5.94
N TRP A 62 1.55 -25.05 4.74
CA TRP A 62 1.49 -24.32 3.47
C TRP A 62 0.05 -23.93 3.13
N GLN A 63 -0.15 -22.63 2.94
CA GLN A 63 -1.37 -22.08 2.35
C GLN A 63 -1.00 -21.51 0.98
N ASP A 64 -1.52 -22.15 -0.07
CA ASP A 64 -1.36 -21.65 -1.43
C ASP A 64 -2.21 -20.38 -1.60
N ARG A 65 -1.56 -19.32 -2.06
CA ARG A 65 -2.11 -17.97 -2.26
C ARG A 65 -1.75 -17.43 -3.64
N ARG A 66 -1.30 -18.28 -4.57
CA ARG A 66 -0.94 -17.87 -5.93
C ARG A 66 -2.12 -17.15 -6.59
N PRO A 67 -1.88 -16.02 -7.30
CA PRO A 67 -2.94 -15.35 -8.01
C PRO A 67 -3.50 -16.25 -9.11
N PRO A 68 -4.77 -16.06 -9.52
CA PRO A 68 -5.25 -16.66 -10.75
C PRO A 68 -4.39 -16.16 -11.91
N THR A 69 -3.85 -17.07 -12.70
CA THR A 69 -2.96 -16.72 -13.80
C THR A 69 -3.73 -15.97 -14.88
N THR A 70 -3.32 -14.72 -15.14
CA THR A 70 -3.73 -14.00 -16.34
C THR A 70 -2.54 -14.05 -17.31
N PRO A 71 -2.70 -14.52 -18.56
CA PRO A 71 -1.62 -14.55 -19.53
C PRO A 71 -0.98 -13.16 -19.69
N GLY A 72 0.32 -13.04 -19.45
CA GLY A 72 1.08 -11.80 -19.59
C GLY A 72 1.45 -11.09 -18.27
N ASP A 73 0.81 -11.43 -17.15
CA ASP A 73 1.16 -10.87 -15.84
C ASP A 73 2.33 -11.67 -15.23
N SER A 74 3.56 -11.25 -15.53
CA SER A 74 4.75 -11.78 -14.86
C SER A 74 4.90 -11.11 -13.49
N SER A 75 4.81 -11.90 -12.41
CA SER A 75 5.07 -11.44 -11.04
C SER A 75 6.15 -12.31 -10.40
N ILE A 76 6.85 -11.74 -9.43
CA ILE A 76 7.81 -12.47 -8.59
C ILE A 76 7.04 -13.05 -7.40
N PRO A 77 6.95 -14.38 -7.25
CA PRO A 77 6.27 -14.98 -6.11
C PRO A 77 7.05 -14.75 -4.81
N VAL A 78 6.34 -14.29 -3.79
CA VAL A 78 6.81 -14.10 -2.42
C VAL A 78 6.26 -15.22 -1.55
N ILE A 79 7.12 -15.88 -0.80
CA ILE A 79 6.75 -16.94 0.13
C ILE A 79 6.99 -16.46 1.54
N ARG A 80 5.91 -16.28 2.30
CA ARG A 80 5.98 -15.87 3.70
C ARG A 80 6.13 -17.05 4.62
N PHE A 81 7.07 -16.95 5.55
CA PHE A 81 7.22 -17.86 6.66
C PHE A 81 6.90 -17.14 7.97
N GLU A 82 6.16 -17.81 8.86
CA GLU A 82 6.00 -17.35 10.25
C GLU A 82 7.38 -17.11 10.88
N PRO A 83 7.56 -16.04 11.68
CA PRO A 83 8.83 -15.73 12.33
C PRO A 83 9.13 -16.67 13.51
N ALA A 84 9.37 -17.94 13.18
CA ALA A 84 9.74 -19.01 14.11
C ALA A 84 11.01 -19.70 13.61
N LEU A 85 12.01 -19.84 14.48
CA LEU A 85 13.35 -20.32 14.11
C LEU A 85 13.35 -21.75 13.55
N GLU A 86 12.40 -22.57 14.00
CA GLU A 86 12.22 -23.91 13.48
C GLU A 86 11.94 -23.90 11.97
N MET A 87 11.35 -22.83 11.43
CA MET A 87 11.03 -22.71 10.00
C MET A 87 12.24 -22.78 9.07
N LEU A 88 13.46 -22.58 9.58
CA LEU A 88 14.69 -22.74 8.80
C LEU A 88 14.90 -24.19 8.33
N ASP A 89 14.70 -25.15 9.22
CA ASP A 89 14.97 -26.59 8.99
C ASP A 89 13.70 -27.46 9.09
N HIS A 90 12.54 -26.88 9.41
CA HIS A 90 11.30 -27.63 9.55
C HIS A 90 10.96 -28.37 8.24
N PRO A 91 10.41 -29.60 8.28
CA PRO A 91 9.99 -30.35 7.08
C PRO A 91 8.92 -29.66 6.23
N ARG A 92 8.33 -28.57 6.76
CA ARG A 92 7.38 -27.69 6.05
C ARG A 92 7.91 -26.26 5.89
N GLY A 93 9.12 -26.00 6.33
CA GLY A 93 9.75 -24.68 6.31
C GLY A 93 10.48 -24.39 5.01
N ILE A 94 11.52 -23.56 5.09
CA ILE A 94 12.27 -23.09 3.92
C ILE A 94 12.85 -24.24 3.10
N ALA A 95 13.34 -25.29 3.77
CA ALA A 95 13.88 -26.48 3.13
C ALA A 95 12.87 -27.26 2.27
N ALA A 96 11.57 -27.09 2.49
CA ALA A 96 10.51 -27.76 1.73
C ALA A 96 10.09 -27.00 0.47
N LEU A 97 10.59 -25.78 0.28
CA LEU A 97 10.19 -24.91 -0.82
C LEU A 97 10.36 -25.50 -2.23
N PRO A 98 11.42 -26.29 -2.55
CA PRO A 98 11.55 -26.89 -3.87
C PRO A 98 10.37 -27.79 -4.26
N SER A 99 9.65 -28.36 -3.29
CA SER A 99 8.47 -29.19 -3.53
C SER A 99 7.19 -28.41 -3.72
N PHE A 100 7.20 -27.07 -3.53
CA PHE A 100 6.02 -26.22 -3.71
C PHE A 100 5.66 -26.02 -5.20
N TRP A 101 6.64 -26.16 -6.10
CA TRP A 101 6.43 -26.03 -7.55
C TRP A 101 6.85 -27.30 -8.29
N GLU A 102 6.10 -27.66 -9.33
CA GLU A 102 6.56 -28.64 -10.32
C GLU A 102 7.77 -28.12 -11.11
N THR A 103 7.77 -26.81 -11.42
CA THR A 103 8.89 -26.10 -12.04
C THR A 103 9.07 -24.77 -11.31
N ALA A 104 10.24 -24.57 -10.72
CA ALA A 104 10.55 -23.35 -10.00
C ALA A 104 10.48 -22.13 -10.94
N PRO A 105 9.87 -21.02 -10.49
CA PRO A 105 9.85 -19.78 -11.27
C PRO A 105 11.27 -19.22 -11.41
N PRO A 106 11.54 -18.37 -12.42
CA PRO A 106 12.88 -17.83 -12.65
C PRO A 106 13.38 -16.91 -11.52
N CYS A 107 12.48 -16.35 -10.72
CA CYS A 107 12.78 -15.51 -9.56
C CYS A 107 11.82 -15.87 -8.42
N ILE A 108 12.31 -15.85 -7.19
CA ILE A 108 11.48 -15.94 -5.98
C ILE A 108 11.93 -14.92 -4.93
N GLN A 109 11.02 -14.57 -4.02
CA GLN A 109 11.35 -13.84 -2.80
C GLN A 109 10.93 -14.63 -1.57
N ILE A 110 11.79 -14.67 -0.55
CA ILE A 110 11.45 -15.20 0.78
C ILE A 110 11.15 -14.04 1.72
N ASP A 111 10.00 -14.10 2.39
CA ASP A 111 9.66 -13.20 3.50
C ASP A 111 9.76 -13.97 4.82
N PHE A 112 10.81 -13.71 5.60
CA PHE A 112 11.05 -14.37 6.87
C PHE A 112 11.81 -13.45 7.83
N ASP A 113 11.14 -12.98 8.89
CA ASP A 113 11.73 -12.12 9.91
C ASP A 113 12.64 -12.94 10.88
N CYS A 114 13.79 -13.37 10.37
CA CYS A 114 14.81 -14.05 11.15
C CYS A 114 15.38 -13.15 12.26
N PRO A 115 15.45 -13.62 13.53
CA PRO A 115 16.20 -12.94 14.57
C PRO A 115 17.66 -12.67 14.16
N ALA A 116 18.17 -11.47 14.44
CA ALA A 116 19.51 -11.03 14.02
C ALA A 116 20.64 -11.96 14.52
N SER A 117 20.45 -12.64 15.65
CA SER A 117 21.41 -13.60 16.22
C SER A 117 21.43 -14.95 15.51
N ARG A 118 20.59 -15.15 14.48
CA ARG A 118 20.43 -16.41 13.75
C ARG A 118 20.61 -16.22 12.24
N LEU A 119 21.17 -15.09 11.81
CA LEU A 119 21.37 -14.81 10.37
C LEU A 119 22.37 -15.76 9.71
N ALA A 120 23.37 -16.27 10.45
CA ALA A 120 24.28 -17.31 9.93
C ALA A 120 23.52 -18.60 9.56
N ASP A 121 22.63 -19.08 10.44
CA ASP A 121 21.79 -20.25 10.15
C ASP A 121 20.84 -19.99 8.98
N TYR A 122 20.29 -18.79 8.91
CA TYR A 122 19.45 -18.40 7.79
C TYR A 122 20.23 -18.40 6.47
N ALA A 123 21.46 -17.86 6.46
CA ALA A 123 22.35 -17.92 5.30
C ALA A 123 22.62 -19.36 4.85
N ALA A 124 22.90 -20.27 5.80
CA ALA A 124 23.10 -21.69 5.52
C ALA A 124 21.84 -22.36 4.92
N ALA A 125 20.65 -22.03 5.43
CA ALA A 125 19.38 -22.50 4.87
C ALA A 125 19.17 -21.99 3.43
N LEU A 126 19.41 -20.70 3.18
CA LEU A 126 19.25 -20.10 1.84
C LEU A 126 20.25 -20.66 0.82
N ARG A 127 21.50 -20.98 1.22
CA ARG A 127 22.46 -21.65 0.33
C ARG A 127 22.01 -23.05 -0.07
N ARG A 128 21.50 -23.84 0.88
CA ARG A 128 20.91 -25.17 0.60
C ARG A 128 19.73 -25.04 -0.35
N LEU A 129 18.83 -24.11 -0.06
CA LEU A 129 17.69 -23.82 -0.92
C LEU A 129 18.13 -23.46 -2.35
N ARG A 130 19.12 -22.57 -2.49
CA ARG A 130 19.65 -22.15 -3.79
C ARG A 130 20.20 -23.33 -4.60
N GLN A 131 20.91 -24.25 -3.97
CA GLN A 131 21.41 -25.46 -4.63
C GLN A 131 20.27 -26.33 -5.19
N GLN A 132 19.13 -26.38 -4.48
CA GLN A 132 17.95 -27.13 -4.91
C GLN A 132 17.14 -26.43 -6.00
N LEU A 133 17.08 -25.08 -5.98
CA LEU A 133 16.32 -24.29 -6.96
C LEU A 133 17.08 -24.03 -8.27
N GLY A 134 18.38 -24.34 -8.34
CA GLY A 134 19.19 -24.20 -9.55
C GLY A 134 19.42 -22.73 -9.96
N THR A 135 19.01 -22.36 -11.18
CA THR A 135 19.25 -21.02 -11.75
C THR A 135 18.24 -19.95 -11.32
N THR A 136 17.33 -20.29 -10.42
CA THR A 136 16.33 -19.36 -9.88
C THR A 136 17.01 -18.21 -9.13
N ARG A 137 16.67 -16.96 -9.46
CA ARG A 137 17.12 -15.80 -8.68
C ARG A 137 16.41 -15.76 -7.33
N LEU A 138 17.18 -15.59 -6.26
CA LEU A 138 16.68 -15.61 -4.90
C LEU A 138 16.82 -14.23 -4.27
N SER A 139 15.70 -13.61 -3.91
CA SER A 139 15.66 -12.38 -3.11
C SER A 139 15.05 -12.65 -1.73
N ILE A 140 15.30 -11.76 -0.77
CA ILE A 140 14.69 -11.85 0.57
C ILE A 140 14.21 -10.48 1.05
N THR A 141 13.16 -10.45 1.86
CA THR A 141 12.91 -9.30 2.74
C THR A 141 13.98 -9.26 3.84
N ALA A 142 14.21 -8.08 4.41
CA ALA A 142 15.15 -7.92 5.51
C ALA A 142 14.66 -6.89 6.53
N LEU A 143 15.02 -7.09 7.79
CA LEU A 143 14.88 -6.02 8.79
C LEU A 143 15.97 -4.97 8.56
N ALA A 144 15.62 -3.69 8.68
CA ALA A 144 16.55 -2.59 8.44
C ALA A 144 17.83 -2.67 9.30
N SER A 145 17.75 -3.27 10.49
CA SER A 145 18.87 -3.42 11.43
C SER A 145 19.85 -4.54 11.09
N TRP A 146 19.48 -5.48 10.20
CA TRP A 146 20.35 -6.61 9.87
C TRP A 146 21.70 -6.18 9.31
N ILE A 147 21.80 -5.02 8.66
CA ILE A 147 23.06 -4.45 8.13
C ILE A 147 24.15 -4.25 9.20
N GLU A 148 23.78 -4.16 10.49
CA GLU A 148 24.71 -4.04 11.61
C GLU A 148 25.05 -5.39 12.26
N SER A 149 24.43 -6.49 11.83
CA SER A 149 24.74 -7.83 12.34
C SER A 149 26.11 -8.30 11.86
N PRO A 150 26.93 -8.95 12.71
CA PRO A 150 28.21 -9.52 12.29
C PRO A 150 28.07 -10.54 11.15
N ASP A 151 26.94 -11.26 11.10
CA ASP A 151 26.68 -12.31 10.10
C ASP A 151 26.00 -11.77 8.82
N PHE A 152 25.78 -10.45 8.72
CA PHE A 152 25.07 -9.86 7.59
C PHE A 152 25.74 -10.13 6.25
N ARG A 153 27.08 -10.04 6.20
CA ARG A 153 27.82 -10.27 4.97
C ARG A 153 27.61 -11.70 4.46
N GLU A 154 27.62 -12.66 5.37
CA GLU A 154 27.39 -14.06 5.06
C GLU A 154 25.98 -14.26 4.48
N LEU A 155 24.97 -13.66 5.11
CA LEU A 155 23.59 -13.67 4.62
C LEU A 155 23.46 -13.04 3.23
N ALA A 156 24.02 -11.85 3.03
CA ALA A 156 23.97 -11.15 1.76
C ALA A 156 24.62 -11.98 0.64
N GLU A 157 25.71 -12.69 0.92
CA GLU A 157 26.36 -13.54 -0.07
C GLU A 157 25.49 -14.74 -0.52
N ALA A 158 24.52 -15.18 0.28
CA ALA A 158 23.63 -16.30 -0.03
C ALA A 158 22.51 -15.98 -1.06
N VAL A 159 22.24 -14.70 -1.31
CA VAL A 159 21.10 -14.23 -2.12
C VAL A 159 21.54 -13.31 -3.27
N ASP A 160 20.65 -13.07 -4.22
CA ASP A 160 20.89 -12.20 -5.38
C ASP A 160 20.40 -10.75 -5.14
N GLU A 161 19.44 -10.55 -4.24
CA GLU A 161 18.92 -9.22 -3.86
C GLU A 161 18.36 -9.23 -2.42
N LEU A 162 18.49 -8.10 -1.72
CA LEU A 162 17.84 -7.87 -0.42
C LEU A 162 16.83 -6.72 -0.50
N VAL A 163 15.72 -6.84 0.21
CA VAL A 163 14.72 -5.78 0.35
C VAL A 163 14.50 -5.42 1.82
N PRO A 164 15.34 -4.56 2.41
CA PRO A 164 15.08 -3.99 3.73
C PRO A 164 13.76 -3.24 3.82
N MET A 165 12.97 -3.55 4.84
CA MET A 165 11.72 -2.86 5.15
C MET A 165 11.99 -1.65 6.05
N PHE A 166 11.74 -0.44 5.55
CA PHE A 166 12.02 0.84 6.21
C PHE A 166 10.74 1.54 6.69
N TYR A 167 9.92 0.82 7.45
CA TYR A 167 8.73 1.34 8.10
C TYR A 167 8.50 0.63 9.44
N ASP A 168 7.77 1.28 10.34
CA ASP A 168 7.47 0.77 11.68
C ASP A 168 8.69 0.32 12.49
N LEU A 169 9.82 1.02 12.30
CA LEU A 169 11.10 0.62 12.87
C LEU A 169 11.16 0.66 14.40
N HIS A 170 10.23 1.38 15.03
CA HIS A 170 10.16 1.51 16.48
C HIS A 170 8.71 1.38 16.94
N PRO A 171 8.45 0.65 18.03
CA PRO A 171 7.14 0.63 18.65
C PRO A 171 6.87 1.98 19.33
N ASP A 172 5.60 2.29 19.57
CA ASP A 172 5.22 3.42 20.41
C ASP A 172 5.41 3.07 21.89
N PRO A 173 6.27 3.80 22.64
CA PRO A 173 6.41 3.57 24.07
C PRO A 173 5.12 3.96 24.81
N PRO A 174 4.60 3.16 25.76
CA PRO A 174 3.34 3.46 26.46
C PRO A 174 3.31 4.85 27.12
N ALA A 175 4.44 5.29 27.70
CA ALA A 175 4.56 6.62 28.27
C ALA A 175 4.47 7.75 27.23
N ALA A 176 4.96 7.51 26.00
CA ALA A 176 4.85 8.46 24.90
C ALA A 176 3.40 8.53 24.38
N VAL A 177 2.75 7.37 24.21
CA VAL A 177 1.34 7.26 23.80
C VAL A 177 0.43 8.04 24.74
N ARG A 178 0.57 7.87 26.06
CA ARG A 178 -0.21 8.62 27.07
C ARG A 178 0.03 10.13 27.00
N ALA A 179 1.21 10.54 26.56
CA ALA A 179 1.55 11.95 26.36
C ALA A 179 1.21 12.47 24.95
N GLY A 180 0.43 11.71 24.16
CA GLY A 180 0.02 12.10 22.80
C GLY A 180 1.14 12.08 21.77
N ARG A 181 2.25 11.36 22.04
CA ARG A 181 3.39 11.24 21.12
C ARG A 181 3.43 9.86 20.50
N PHE A 182 3.52 9.83 19.18
CA PHE A 182 3.49 8.59 18.39
C PHE A 182 4.67 8.56 17.42
N GLU A 183 5.24 7.38 17.21
CA GLU A 183 6.29 7.17 16.22
C GLU A 183 5.64 7.19 14.81
N PRO A 184 6.16 8.00 13.87
CA PRO A 184 5.66 8.01 12.51
C PRO A 184 6.17 6.79 11.74
N MET A 185 5.42 6.37 10.71
CA MET A 185 5.77 5.20 9.87
C MET A 185 7.14 5.38 9.19
N VAL A 186 7.43 6.59 8.73
CA VAL A 186 8.72 7.02 8.19
C VAL A 186 9.18 8.23 8.99
N SER A 187 10.45 8.24 9.41
CA SER A 187 11.04 9.30 10.22
C SER A 187 12.45 9.65 9.76
N GLN A 188 13.04 10.69 10.36
CA GLN A 188 14.49 10.94 10.22
C GLN A 188 15.35 9.75 10.69
N LYS A 189 14.86 8.93 11.63
CA LYS A 189 15.54 7.68 12.03
C LYS A 189 15.54 6.68 10.89
N THR A 190 14.43 6.58 10.15
CA THR A 190 14.31 5.76 8.94
C THR A 190 15.35 6.15 7.89
N LEU A 191 15.53 7.45 7.63
CA LEU A 191 16.55 7.92 6.69
C LEU A 191 17.97 7.54 7.12
N ARG A 192 18.27 7.54 8.43
CA ARG A 192 19.57 7.08 8.94
C ARG A 192 19.78 5.59 8.70
N TRP A 193 18.75 4.77 8.85
CA TRP A 193 18.82 3.35 8.51
C TRP A 193 19.08 3.15 7.02
N ILE A 194 18.34 3.84 6.14
CA ILE A 194 18.54 3.75 4.68
C ILE A 194 20.00 4.09 4.30
N ARG A 195 20.61 5.12 4.91
CA ARG A 195 22.02 5.48 4.62
C ARG A 195 23.01 4.37 4.98
N ARG A 196 22.76 3.59 6.03
CA ARG A 196 23.64 2.48 6.43
C ARG A 196 23.68 1.39 5.38
N TRP A 197 22.58 1.17 4.65
CA TRP A 197 22.50 0.16 3.59
C TRP A 197 23.40 0.46 2.38
N LYS A 198 24.06 1.62 2.33
CA LYS A 198 25.16 1.89 1.39
C LYS A 198 26.29 0.86 1.48
N SER A 199 26.49 0.22 2.64
CA SER A 199 27.50 -0.84 2.81
C SER A 199 27.03 -2.22 2.37
N CYS A 200 25.80 -2.37 1.86
CA CYS A 200 25.30 -3.65 1.39
C CYS A 200 26.15 -4.16 0.19
N PRO A 201 26.74 -5.37 0.25
CA PRO A 201 27.59 -5.88 -0.82
C PRO A 201 26.80 -6.47 -2.01
N ARG A 202 25.46 -6.46 -1.93
CA ARG A 202 24.55 -7.00 -2.95
C ARG A 202 23.58 -5.93 -3.44
N PRO A 203 22.98 -6.12 -4.62
CA PRO A 203 21.81 -5.34 -5.04
C PRO A 203 20.76 -5.33 -3.94
N TRP A 204 20.15 -4.16 -3.72
CA TRP A 204 19.08 -4.03 -2.76
C TRP A 204 18.05 -2.98 -3.20
N ARG A 205 16.83 -3.11 -2.69
CA ARG A 205 15.73 -2.16 -2.89
C ARG A 205 15.21 -1.69 -1.55
N ALA A 206 14.77 -0.44 -1.47
CA ALA A 206 14.15 0.06 -0.25
C ALA A 206 12.68 -0.37 -0.19
N GLY A 207 12.32 -1.16 0.81
CA GLY A 207 10.93 -1.42 1.17
C GLY A 207 10.33 -0.20 1.86
N LEU A 208 9.38 0.48 1.22
CA LEU A 208 8.74 1.69 1.76
C LEU A 208 7.23 1.50 1.94
N PRO A 209 6.57 2.18 2.90
CA PRO A 209 5.16 1.98 3.17
C PRO A 209 4.28 2.73 2.16
N ASN A 210 3.30 2.02 1.60
CA ASN A 210 2.12 2.49 0.90
C ASN A 210 0.84 1.95 1.58
N PHE A 211 0.77 2.04 2.90
CA PHE A 211 -0.42 1.65 3.63
C PHE A 211 -0.74 2.65 4.72
N GLN A 212 -1.98 2.62 5.15
CA GLN A 212 -2.50 3.34 6.27
C GLN A 212 -2.84 2.36 7.37
N ARG A 213 -2.80 2.83 8.61
CA ARG A 213 -3.01 1.97 9.77
C ARG A 213 -3.87 2.65 10.79
N LEU A 214 -4.86 1.90 11.28
CA LEU A 214 -5.64 2.25 12.44
C LEU A 214 -5.19 1.38 13.62
N THR A 215 -4.67 2.02 14.65
CA THR A 215 -4.05 1.38 15.82
C THR A 215 -4.86 1.73 17.07
N LEU A 216 -5.13 0.72 17.89
CA LEU A 216 -5.82 0.88 19.16
C LEU A 216 -4.82 0.70 20.30
N PHE A 217 -4.80 1.63 21.24
CA PHE A 217 -4.06 1.54 22.48
C PHE A 217 -5.00 1.53 23.67
N HIS A 218 -4.61 0.78 24.70
CA HIS A 218 -5.25 0.83 26.00
C HIS A 218 -4.97 2.18 26.69
N PRO A 219 -5.77 2.56 27.71
CA PRO A 219 -5.59 3.83 28.42
C PRO A 219 -4.20 4.02 29.05
N ASP A 220 -3.50 2.92 29.37
CA ASP A 220 -2.13 2.95 29.89
C ASP A 220 -1.05 3.20 28.82
N GLY A 221 -1.46 3.26 27.55
CA GLY A 221 -0.63 3.45 26.37
C GLY A 221 -0.09 2.16 25.76
N THR A 222 -0.42 0.99 26.32
CA THR A 222 -0.02 -0.29 25.73
C THR A 222 -0.79 -0.58 24.45
N LEU A 223 -0.13 -1.23 23.49
CA LEU A 223 -0.72 -1.57 22.20
C LEU A 223 -1.78 -2.66 22.40
N SER A 224 -3.02 -2.38 21.99
CA SER A 224 -4.10 -3.38 21.93
C SER A 224 -4.07 -4.15 20.61
N GLY A 225 -3.79 -3.44 19.51
CA GLY A 225 -3.63 -4.05 18.19
C GLY A 225 -3.93 -3.08 17.03
N HIS A 226 -4.04 -3.65 15.84
CA HIS A 226 -4.35 -2.92 14.61
C HIS A 226 -5.68 -3.39 14.03
N LEU A 227 -6.49 -2.47 13.52
CA LEU A 227 -7.70 -2.82 12.79
C LEU A 227 -7.33 -3.15 11.34
N PRO A 228 -7.75 -4.30 10.79
CA PRO A 228 -7.23 -4.84 9.53
C PRO A 228 -7.70 -4.08 8.29
N SER A 229 -8.86 -3.43 8.35
CA SER A 229 -9.41 -2.60 7.28
C SER A 229 -10.34 -1.56 7.90
N PHE A 230 -10.30 -0.36 7.34
CA PHE A 230 -11.22 0.72 7.68
C PHE A 230 -11.41 1.63 6.47
N GLN A 231 -12.57 2.26 6.39
CA GLN A 231 -12.80 3.39 5.49
C GLN A 231 -12.74 4.69 6.32
N PRO A 232 -12.03 5.72 5.84
CA PRO A 232 -11.96 7.04 6.47
C PRO A 232 -13.33 7.63 6.83
N ALA A 233 -14.29 7.52 5.91
CA ALA A 233 -15.66 8.00 6.12
C ALA A 233 -16.33 7.35 7.34
N TRP A 234 -15.94 6.12 7.72
CA TRP A 234 -16.46 5.47 8.93
C TRP A 234 -15.96 6.14 10.20
N LEU A 235 -14.80 6.78 10.19
CA LEU A 235 -14.25 7.47 11.36
C LEU A 235 -14.94 8.82 11.56
N ASP A 236 -15.18 9.55 10.47
CA ASP A 236 -15.71 10.92 10.51
C ASP A 236 -17.20 10.94 10.88
N SER A 237 -17.96 9.92 10.47
CA SER A 237 -19.39 9.78 10.77
C SER A 237 -19.69 8.94 12.02
N HIS A 238 -18.66 8.46 12.72
CA HIS A 238 -18.89 7.54 13.83
C HIS A 238 -19.44 8.27 15.07
N PRO A 239 -20.61 7.89 15.61
CA PRO A 239 -21.22 8.60 16.74
C PRO A 239 -20.40 8.46 18.04
N GLY A 240 -19.58 7.41 18.14
CA GLY A 240 -18.73 7.15 19.31
C GLY A 240 -17.28 7.62 19.18
N LEU A 241 -16.91 8.32 18.09
CA LEU A 241 -15.54 8.81 17.90
C LEU A 241 -15.54 10.34 17.75
N ARG A 242 -14.55 10.98 18.35
CA ARG A 242 -14.30 12.41 18.18
C ARG A 242 -12.84 12.63 17.80
N LEU A 243 -12.59 13.33 16.70
CA LEU A 243 -11.23 13.73 16.33
C LEU A 243 -10.68 14.69 17.39
N ALA A 244 -9.59 14.28 18.04
CA ALA A 244 -8.88 15.06 19.05
C ALA A 244 -7.70 15.82 18.45
N ASP A 245 -6.92 15.16 17.59
CA ASP A 245 -5.80 15.77 16.86
C ASP A 245 -5.85 15.36 15.39
N PRO A 246 -5.55 16.25 14.43
CA PRO A 246 -5.59 15.93 13.01
C PRO A 246 -4.29 15.32 12.48
N THR A 247 -3.16 15.45 13.19
CA THR A 247 -1.85 15.01 12.67
C THR A 247 -0.89 14.55 13.79
N PRO A 248 -0.64 13.24 13.94
CA PRO A 248 -1.41 12.14 13.36
C PRO A 248 -2.88 12.18 13.80
N ALA A 249 -3.78 11.60 13.02
CA ALA A 249 -5.22 11.64 13.32
C ALA A 249 -5.53 10.78 14.56
N ARG A 250 -5.77 11.42 15.71
CA ARG A 250 -6.11 10.77 16.98
C ARG A 250 -7.59 10.96 17.26
N TYR A 251 -8.28 9.86 17.52
CA TYR A 251 -9.69 9.84 17.86
C TYR A 251 -9.85 9.44 19.33
N GLU A 252 -10.61 10.25 20.07
CA GLU A 252 -11.14 9.89 21.37
C GLU A 252 -12.39 9.03 21.20
N ILE A 253 -12.49 7.98 22.01
CA ILE A 253 -13.68 7.14 22.08
C ILE A 253 -14.60 7.73 23.17
N THR A 254 -15.70 8.34 22.74
CA THR A 254 -16.60 9.11 23.62
C THR A 254 -17.66 8.24 24.29
N SER A 255 -17.96 7.07 23.73
CA SER A 255 -18.91 6.09 24.27
C SER A 255 -18.52 4.68 23.86
N SER A 256 -18.94 3.68 24.65
CA SER A 256 -18.74 2.27 24.30
C SER A 256 -19.40 1.95 22.97
N THR A 257 -18.61 1.47 22.02
CA THR A 257 -19.05 1.29 20.64
C THR A 257 -18.25 0.18 19.94
N SER A 258 -18.40 0.02 18.63
CA SER A 258 -17.61 -0.95 17.86
C SER A 258 -17.22 -0.41 16.49
N LEU A 259 -15.98 -0.66 16.09
CA LEU A 259 -15.48 -0.33 14.75
C LEU A 259 -14.80 -1.57 14.15
N ALA A 260 -15.15 -1.92 12.91
CA ALA A 260 -14.62 -3.11 12.21
C ALA A 260 -14.70 -4.40 13.06
N ARG A 261 -15.81 -4.61 13.78
CA ARG A 261 -16.07 -5.74 14.71
C ARG A 261 -15.15 -5.77 15.94
N ARG A 262 -14.39 -4.71 16.19
CA ARG A 262 -13.63 -4.51 17.43
C ARG A 262 -14.44 -3.62 18.38
N ALA A 263 -14.72 -4.11 19.57
CA ALA A 263 -15.27 -3.28 20.64
C ALA A 263 -14.27 -2.18 21.00
N LEU A 264 -14.77 -0.95 21.13
CA LEU A 264 -14.03 0.23 21.53
C LEU A 264 -14.62 0.72 22.85
N ILE A 265 -13.76 0.95 23.84
CA ILE A 265 -14.18 1.42 25.17
C ILE A 265 -13.69 2.85 25.43
N PRO A 266 -14.46 3.67 26.17
CA PRO A 266 -14.03 5.01 26.54
C PRO A 266 -12.66 5.01 27.23
N GLY A 267 -11.81 5.97 26.85
CA GLY A 267 -10.44 6.12 27.36
C GLY A 267 -9.38 5.34 26.58
N GLU A 268 -9.75 4.41 25.71
CA GLU A 268 -8.82 3.89 24.70
C GLU A 268 -8.45 4.99 23.70
N ILE A 269 -7.28 4.82 23.07
CA ILE A 269 -6.76 5.76 22.09
C ILE A 269 -6.79 5.08 20.72
N LEU A 270 -7.62 5.61 19.83
CA LEU A 270 -7.68 5.18 18.44
C LEU A 270 -6.84 6.13 17.60
N LEU A 271 -5.87 5.60 16.89
CA LEU A 271 -4.91 6.39 16.13
C LEU A 271 -4.82 5.92 14.69
N TRP A 272 -5.05 6.85 13.78
CA TRP A 272 -4.84 6.65 12.37
C TRP A 272 -3.50 7.27 11.92
N ARG A 273 -2.67 6.44 11.31
CA ARG A 273 -1.38 6.80 10.71
C ARG A 273 -1.36 6.56 9.21
N GLN A 274 -0.65 7.43 8.52
CA GLN A 274 -0.24 7.28 7.14
C GLN A 274 1.19 7.82 6.96
N PRO A 275 1.91 7.44 5.90
CA PRO A 275 3.19 8.03 5.57
C PRO A 275 3.09 9.53 5.34
N ASP A 276 4.10 10.27 5.80
CA ASP A 276 4.29 11.67 5.40
C ASP A 276 4.94 11.71 4.00
N GLU A 277 4.35 12.47 3.08
CA GLU A 277 4.79 12.47 1.68
C GLU A 277 6.22 13.01 1.50
N SER A 278 6.57 14.07 2.23
CA SER A 278 7.91 14.65 2.17
C SER A 278 8.96 13.67 2.67
N LEU A 279 8.70 12.99 3.78
CA LEU A 279 9.58 11.96 4.32
C LEU A 279 9.64 10.71 3.44
N ALA A 280 8.53 10.28 2.84
CA ALA A 280 8.53 9.16 1.89
C ALA A 280 9.37 9.48 0.64
N ARG A 281 9.24 10.69 0.10
CA ARG A 281 10.06 11.18 -1.03
C ARG A 281 11.53 11.27 -0.64
N GLN A 282 11.84 11.81 0.54
CA GLN A 282 13.21 11.85 1.07
C GLN A 282 13.79 10.44 1.29
N ALA A 283 12.97 9.47 1.70
CA ALA A 283 13.38 8.08 1.89
C ALA A 283 13.75 7.42 0.56
N ALA A 284 12.91 7.57 -0.47
CA ALA A 284 13.21 7.10 -1.82
C ALA A 284 14.51 7.72 -2.36
N GLU A 285 14.66 9.04 -2.24
CA GLU A 285 15.87 9.76 -2.67
C GLU A 285 17.12 9.33 -1.87
N THR A 286 16.98 9.12 -0.57
CA THR A 286 18.09 8.66 0.28
C THR A 286 18.50 7.24 -0.11
N ALA A 287 17.55 6.36 -0.43
CA ALA A 287 17.83 5.01 -0.90
C ALA A 287 18.58 5.03 -2.24
N ARG A 288 18.15 5.89 -3.18
CA ARG A 288 18.85 6.13 -4.45
C ARG A 288 20.30 6.54 -4.24
N ARG A 289 20.56 7.52 -3.37
CA ARG A 289 21.92 7.97 -3.03
C ARG A 289 22.75 6.92 -2.29
N ALA A 290 22.09 6.01 -1.57
CA ALA A 290 22.73 4.89 -0.89
C ALA A 290 22.99 3.69 -1.83
N GLY A 291 22.64 3.79 -3.12
CA GLY A 291 22.92 2.75 -4.11
C GLY A 291 21.84 1.67 -4.23
N ALA A 292 20.63 1.91 -3.71
CA ALA A 292 19.49 1.03 -3.99
C ALA A 292 19.17 1.01 -5.49
N ALA A 293 18.78 -0.16 -6.00
CA ALA A 293 18.28 -0.33 -7.37
C ALA A 293 16.89 0.28 -7.58
N GLY A 294 16.16 0.55 -6.49
CA GLY A 294 14.79 1.02 -6.56
C GLY A 294 14.06 1.00 -5.23
N VAL A 295 12.73 1.19 -5.31
CA VAL A 295 11.80 1.09 -4.19
C VAL A 295 10.80 -0.03 -4.45
N LEU A 296 10.52 -0.81 -3.41
CA LEU A 296 9.43 -1.78 -3.37
C LEU A 296 8.38 -1.29 -2.36
N TRP A 297 7.22 -0.84 -2.85
CA TRP A 297 6.17 -0.27 -2.01
C TRP A 297 5.30 -1.36 -1.37
N PHE A 298 5.16 -1.32 -0.04
CA PHE A 298 4.25 -2.19 0.72
C PHE A 298 2.97 -1.43 1.02
N ALA A 299 1.87 -1.58 0.30
CA ALA A 299 1.63 -2.56 -0.76
C ALA A 299 1.01 -1.91 -1.99
N HIS A 300 0.84 -2.68 -3.05
CA HIS A 300 0.02 -2.33 -4.20
C HIS A 300 -1.39 -1.92 -3.73
N PRO A 301 -2.03 -0.90 -4.33
CA PRO A 301 -3.35 -0.40 -3.88
C PRO A 301 -4.48 -1.42 -3.79
N ALA A 302 -4.42 -2.48 -4.59
CA ALA A 302 -5.38 -3.60 -4.52
C ALA A 302 -5.22 -4.46 -3.25
N SER A 303 -4.08 -4.38 -2.55
CA SER A 303 -3.79 -5.19 -1.36
C SER A 303 -4.47 -4.64 -0.11
N ALA A 304 -4.68 -5.49 0.90
CA ALA A 304 -4.81 -5.04 2.28
C ALA A 304 -3.41 -4.86 2.88
N PRO A 305 -3.11 -3.82 3.69
CA PRO A 305 -4.04 -2.88 4.34
C PRO A 305 -4.50 -1.73 3.43
N THR A 306 -5.41 -0.87 3.93
CA THR A 306 -5.88 0.34 3.22
C THR A 306 -4.71 1.13 2.62
N PRO A 307 -4.67 1.35 1.29
CA PRO A 307 -3.52 1.95 0.64
C PRO A 307 -3.42 3.45 0.91
N TRP A 308 -2.21 3.99 0.92
CA TRP A 308 -1.99 5.43 1.10
C TRP A 308 -2.10 6.21 -0.22
N ARG A 309 -1.49 5.69 -1.30
CA ARG A 309 -1.40 6.30 -2.63
C ARG A 309 -1.66 5.29 -3.73
N SER A 310 -2.07 5.79 -4.90
CA SER A 310 -2.17 5.02 -6.15
C SER A 310 -0.80 4.59 -6.69
N VAL A 311 -0.80 3.68 -7.66
CA VAL A 311 0.43 3.27 -8.36
C VAL A 311 1.03 4.47 -9.09
N SER A 312 0.20 5.22 -9.82
CA SER A 312 0.64 6.36 -10.62
C SER A 312 1.27 7.45 -9.77
N HIS A 313 0.69 7.75 -8.60
CA HIS A 313 1.27 8.73 -7.68
C HIS A 313 2.65 8.28 -7.18
N LEU A 314 2.81 7.00 -6.81
CA LEU A 314 4.07 6.51 -6.24
C LEU A 314 5.18 6.36 -7.27
N VAL A 315 4.87 5.92 -8.50
CA VAL A 315 5.82 5.88 -9.61
C VAL A 315 6.37 7.28 -9.92
N HIS A 316 5.53 8.30 -9.80
CA HIS A 316 5.90 9.69 -10.09
C HIS A 316 6.26 10.51 -8.83
N LEU A 317 6.41 9.89 -7.65
CA LEU A 317 6.56 10.59 -6.37
C LEU A 317 7.70 11.63 -6.37
N ALA A 318 8.79 11.34 -7.08
CA ALA A 318 9.94 12.24 -7.21
C ALA A 318 9.60 13.55 -7.95
N GLU A 319 8.62 13.52 -8.85
CA GLU A 319 8.16 14.65 -9.67
C GLU A 319 7.17 15.55 -8.92
N SER A 320 6.77 15.20 -7.69
CA SER A 320 5.68 15.86 -6.96
C SER A 320 4.38 15.86 -7.79
N PRO A 321 3.83 14.68 -8.09
CA PRO A 321 2.79 14.54 -9.10
C PRO A 321 1.52 15.25 -8.66
N ARG A 322 0.84 15.89 -9.63
CA ARG A 322 -0.37 16.68 -9.39
C ARG A 322 -1.61 15.99 -9.95
N PRO A 323 -2.79 16.15 -9.30
CA PRO A 323 -4.05 15.74 -9.89
C PRO A 323 -4.39 16.61 -11.10
N LYS A 324 -5.16 16.04 -12.03
CA LYS A 324 -5.74 16.77 -13.16
C LYS A 324 -7.21 16.40 -13.22
N LEU A 325 -8.04 17.30 -12.72
CA LEU A 325 -9.47 17.05 -12.52
C LEU A 325 -10.27 17.51 -13.72
N GLU A 326 -11.21 16.68 -14.15
CA GLU A 326 -12.14 16.99 -15.23
C GLU A 326 -13.55 16.57 -14.82
N LEU A 327 -14.51 17.49 -15.01
CA LEU A 327 -15.92 17.24 -14.82
C LEU A 327 -16.57 16.99 -16.19
N THR A 328 -17.22 15.85 -16.35
CA THR A 328 -17.89 15.44 -17.59
C THR A 328 -19.35 15.13 -17.32
N LEU A 329 -20.23 15.63 -18.20
CA LEU A 329 -21.63 15.18 -18.25
C LEU A 329 -21.70 13.90 -19.09
N LEU A 330 -22.20 12.83 -18.48
CA LEU A 330 -22.43 11.55 -19.12
C LEU A 330 -23.90 11.45 -19.59
N PRO A 331 -24.22 10.49 -20.47
CA PRO A 331 -25.60 10.15 -20.79
C PRO A 331 -26.45 9.87 -19.53
N GLN A 332 -27.77 9.96 -19.68
CA GLN A 332 -28.74 9.82 -18.59
C GLN A 332 -28.52 10.82 -17.43
N GLY A 333 -27.92 11.98 -17.70
CA GLY A 333 -27.82 13.05 -16.71
C GLY A 333 -26.86 12.78 -15.56
N ARG A 334 -25.86 11.91 -15.74
CA ARG A 334 -24.86 11.64 -14.69
C ARG A 334 -23.70 12.61 -14.79
N ILE A 335 -23.17 13.04 -13.66
CA ILE A 335 -21.95 13.85 -13.61
C ILE A 335 -20.80 12.97 -13.16
N ARG A 336 -19.66 13.07 -13.86
CA ARG A 336 -18.42 12.38 -13.50
C ARG A 336 -17.32 13.39 -13.22
N LEU A 337 -16.75 13.35 -12.02
CA LEU A 337 -15.45 13.95 -11.70
C LEU A 337 -14.36 12.90 -11.88
N SER A 338 -13.40 13.14 -12.77
CA SER A 338 -12.29 12.23 -13.04
C SER A 338 -10.94 12.88 -12.69
N ASN A 339 -9.98 12.08 -12.26
CA ASN A 339 -8.60 12.52 -12.07
C ASN A 339 -7.70 11.86 -13.13
N GLY A 340 -7.49 12.54 -14.25
CA GLY A 340 -6.58 12.11 -15.32
C GLY A 340 -5.11 12.46 -15.07
N GLY A 341 -4.78 12.97 -13.88
CA GLY A 341 -3.42 13.36 -13.51
C GLY A 341 -2.58 12.17 -13.05
N LYS A 342 -1.29 12.44 -12.81
CA LYS A 342 -0.37 11.47 -12.20
C LYS A 342 -0.46 11.46 -10.67
N GLY A 343 -0.97 12.53 -10.07
CA GLY A 343 -1.07 12.68 -8.62
C GLY A 343 -2.48 12.44 -8.12
N ASP A 344 -2.60 11.77 -6.98
CA ASP A 344 -3.85 11.67 -6.23
C ASP A 344 -4.33 13.02 -5.68
N LEU A 345 -5.64 13.20 -5.57
CA LEU A 345 -6.19 14.03 -4.49
C LEU A 345 -6.04 13.24 -3.18
N PRO A 346 -5.21 13.70 -2.23
CA PRO A 346 -4.96 12.98 -1.00
C PRO A 346 -6.23 12.78 -0.20
N LEU A 347 -6.18 11.72 0.59
CA LEU A 347 -7.19 11.43 1.58
C LEU A 347 -7.23 12.53 2.65
N ARG A 348 -8.42 13.09 2.87
CA ARG A 348 -8.72 14.08 3.91
C ARG A 348 -9.76 13.55 4.88
N THR A 349 -9.64 13.96 6.14
CA THR A 349 -10.32 13.36 7.30
C THR A 349 -10.88 14.46 8.17
N GLY A 350 -11.85 14.11 9.02
CA GLY A 350 -12.53 15.03 9.93
C GLY A 350 -13.33 16.11 9.21
N ALA A 351 -13.28 17.33 9.73
CA ALA A 351 -14.06 18.47 9.26
C ALA A 351 -13.60 19.08 7.92
N GLN A 352 -12.67 18.45 7.20
CA GLN A 352 -12.15 18.99 5.93
C GLN A 352 -12.14 17.98 4.78
N PRO A 353 -13.26 17.34 4.41
CA PRO A 353 -13.34 16.61 3.15
C PRO A 353 -13.15 17.56 1.96
N TRP A 354 -12.87 17.02 0.79
CA TRP A 354 -12.98 17.78 -0.45
C TRP A 354 -14.45 18.10 -0.71
N THR A 355 -14.73 19.36 -1.06
CA THR A 355 -16.08 19.82 -1.40
C THR A 355 -16.09 20.26 -2.86
N LEU A 356 -16.80 19.52 -3.71
CA LEU A 356 -17.10 19.86 -5.08
C LEU A 356 -18.37 20.68 -5.12
N THR A 357 -18.26 21.97 -5.41
CA THR A 357 -19.41 22.85 -5.59
C THR A 357 -19.76 22.92 -7.06
N LEU A 358 -20.99 22.55 -7.40
CA LEU A 358 -21.55 22.62 -8.76
C LEU A 358 -22.55 23.77 -8.83
N THR A 359 -22.53 24.55 -9.91
CA THR A 359 -23.44 25.68 -10.11
C THR A 359 -24.07 25.63 -11.50
N SER A 360 -25.41 25.69 -11.53
CA SER A 360 -26.27 25.66 -12.73
C SER A 360 -27.57 26.44 -12.49
N GLN A 361 -28.55 26.33 -13.40
CA GLN A 361 -29.88 26.93 -13.18
C GLN A 361 -30.68 26.12 -12.15
N PRO A 362 -31.52 26.79 -11.33
CA PRO A 362 -32.53 26.08 -10.54
C PRO A 362 -33.39 25.18 -11.43
N GLY A 363 -33.62 23.94 -10.99
CA GLY A 363 -34.32 22.89 -11.74
C GLY A 363 -33.39 21.93 -12.49
N ASP A 364 -32.11 22.27 -12.64
CA ASP A 364 -31.15 21.41 -13.36
C ASP A 364 -30.70 20.21 -12.54
N PHE A 365 -30.74 20.30 -11.21
CA PHE A 365 -30.31 19.23 -10.30
C PHE A 365 -31.52 18.41 -9.81
N ALA A 366 -31.36 17.10 -9.73
CA ALA A 366 -32.34 16.21 -9.09
C ALA A 366 -32.01 15.95 -7.61
N GLU A 367 -32.90 15.25 -6.92
CA GLU A 367 -32.70 14.79 -5.55
C GLU A 367 -31.43 13.92 -5.43
N LEU A 368 -30.62 14.21 -4.41
CA LEU A 368 -29.38 13.47 -4.14
C LEU A 368 -29.69 12.03 -3.71
N GLN A 369 -29.06 11.07 -4.37
CA GLN A 369 -29.19 9.66 -4.01
C GLN A 369 -28.06 9.21 -3.10
N THR A 370 -28.33 8.20 -2.27
CA THR A 370 -27.29 7.54 -1.51
C THR A 370 -26.23 6.98 -2.46
N GLY A 371 -25.00 7.50 -2.37
CA GLY A 371 -23.91 7.14 -3.27
C GLY A 371 -23.40 8.30 -4.14
N ASP A 372 -24.17 9.39 -4.25
CA ASP A 372 -23.67 10.65 -4.80
C ASP A 372 -22.61 11.22 -3.84
N PHE A 373 -21.35 11.19 -4.28
CA PHE A 373 -20.10 11.36 -3.51
C PHE A 373 -20.27 11.59 -2.01
N SER A 374 -20.15 10.45 -1.31
CA SER A 374 -19.92 10.19 0.12
C SER A 374 -20.44 11.21 1.13
N SER A 375 -21.59 10.86 1.70
CA SER A 375 -22.21 11.33 2.95
C SER A 375 -22.98 12.66 2.88
N LEU A 376 -24.31 12.54 2.89
CA LEU A 376 -25.23 13.51 3.48
C LEU A 376 -24.87 13.67 4.97
N GLY A 377 -24.30 14.81 5.33
CA GLY A 377 -23.89 15.14 6.70
C GLY A 377 -24.19 16.61 7.00
N GLU A 378 -25.30 16.80 7.70
CA GLU A 378 -25.96 18.04 8.17
C GLU A 378 -26.64 18.92 7.12
N SER A 379 -27.89 19.27 7.46
CA SER A 379 -28.87 20.02 6.70
C SER A 379 -28.44 21.47 6.48
N ASP A 380 -27.69 21.75 5.42
CA ASP A 380 -27.88 23.03 4.74
C ASP A 380 -29.22 22.97 4.01
N ALA A 381 -30.02 24.04 4.12
CA ALA A 381 -31.36 24.10 3.52
C ALA A 381 -31.38 23.83 2.00
N SER A 382 -30.23 23.97 1.32
CA SER A 382 -30.02 23.63 -0.10
C SER A 382 -29.95 22.13 -0.41
N LEU A 383 -29.77 21.26 0.59
CA LEU A 383 -29.68 19.80 0.43
C LEU A 383 -31.05 19.09 0.54
N LEU A 384 -32.06 19.76 1.11
CA LEU A 384 -33.42 19.22 1.22
C LEU A 384 -34.22 19.39 -0.08
N HIS A 385 -33.82 20.36 -0.92
CA HIS A 385 -34.43 20.63 -2.23
C HIS A 385 -33.38 21.08 -3.26
N PRO A 386 -32.46 20.19 -3.68
CA PRO A 386 -31.45 20.51 -4.69
C PRO A 386 -32.08 21.00 -6.01
N GLU A 387 -33.29 20.57 -6.33
CA GLU A 387 -34.07 20.98 -7.50
C GLU A 387 -34.40 22.48 -7.54
N PHE A 388 -34.39 23.18 -6.41
CA PHE A 388 -34.59 24.63 -6.37
C PHE A 388 -33.29 25.42 -6.17
N SER A 389 -32.17 24.71 -6.03
CA SER A 389 -30.87 25.32 -5.75
C SER A 389 -30.10 25.57 -7.03
N ALA A 390 -29.57 26.79 -7.20
CA ALA A 390 -28.61 27.10 -8.26
C ALA A 390 -27.23 26.46 -7.99
N THR A 391 -26.97 26.09 -6.73
CA THR A 391 -25.68 25.57 -6.29
C THR A 391 -25.88 24.37 -5.39
N ILE A 392 -25.10 23.31 -5.63
CA ILE A 392 -25.05 22.11 -4.79
C ILE A 392 -23.60 21.78 -4.42
N SER A 393 -23.41 21.10 -3.30
CA SER A 393 -22.08 20.70 -2.83
C SER A 393 -22.02 19.20 -2.57
N LEU A 394 -21.07 18.53 -3.20
CA LEU A 394 -20.78 17.09 -3.04
C LEU A 394 -19.48 16.91 -2.27
N ARG A 395 -19.40 15.94 -1.35
CA ARG A 395 -18.24 15.78 -0.45
C ARG A 395 -17.53 14.45 -0.67
N PHE A 396 -16.20 14.46 -0.76
CA PHE A 396 -15.44 13.22 -0.85
C PHE A 396 -14.09 13.31 -0.15
N HIS A 397 -13.57 12.14 0.23
CA HIS A 397 -12.36 12.09 1.05
C HIS A 397 -11.09 11.98 0.22
N GLN A 398 -11.14 11.33 -0.95
CA GLN A 398 -9.98 11.14 -1.83
C GLN A 398 -10.42 10.93 -3.28
N LEU A 399 -9.51 11.18 -4.22
CA LEU A 399 -9.67 10.76 -5.61
C LEU A 399 -8.29 10.35 -6.17
N PRO A 400 -7.98 9.05 -6.18
CA PRO A 400 -6.72 8.55 -6.71
C PRO A 400 -6.54 8.90 -8.19
N ALA A 401 -5.29 8.94 -8.64
CA ALA A 401 -4.94 9.08 -10.05
C ALA A 401 -5.63 8.01 -10.89
N SER A 402 -6.07 8.39 -12.10
CA SER A 402 -6.78 7.52 -13.05
C SER A 402 -8.11 6.94 -12.54
N GLN A 403 -8.65 7.46 -11.43
CA GLN A 403 -9.97 7.10 -10.94
C GLN A 403 -11.01 8.19 -11.22
N SER A 404 -12.27 7.83 -11.03
CA SER A 404 -13.39 8.74 -11.19
C SER A 404 -14.50 8.47 -10.20
N LEU A 405 -15.28 9.53 -9.98
CA LEU A 405 -16.42 9.65 -9.12
C LEU A 405 -17.60 9.99 -10.04
N THR A 406 -18.60 9.11 -10.17
CA THR A 406 -19.84 9.36 -10.93
C THR A 406 -21.11 9.36 -10.07
N THR A 407 -21.99 10.35 -10.25
CA THR A 407 -23.31 10.41 -9.59
C THR A 407 -24.28 9.34 -10.10
N GLY A 408 -25.45 9.24 -9.47
CA GLY A 408 -26.60 8.47 -9.91
C GLY A 408 -27.20 8.96 -11.24
N GLU A 409 -28.03 8.11 -11.84
CA GLU A 409 -28.80 8.44 -13.05
C GLU A 409 -29.84 9.52 -12.77
N GLY A 410 -30.05 10.41 -13.75
CA GLY A 410 -31.01 11.51 -13.66
C GLY A 410 -30.57 12.67 -12.76
N PHE A 411 -29.34 12.65 -12.23
CA PHE A 411 -28.84 13.67 -11.30
C PHE A 411 -28.86 15.10 -11.87
N PHE A 412 -28.64 15.24 -13.18
CA PHE A 412 -28.51 16.52 -13.85
C PHE A 412 -29.25 16.53 -15.19
N THR A 413 -30.08 17.53 -15.44
CA THR A 413 -31.03 17.53 -16.58
C THR A 413 -30.61 18.44 -17.73
N ALA A 414 -29.72 19.41 -17.50
CA ALA A 414 -29.26 20.30 -18.56
C ALA A 414 -28.25 19.63 -19.52
N ASN A 415 -28.18 20.15 -20.74
CA ASN A 415 -27.32 19.61 -21.80
C ASN A 415 -25.85 20.04 -21.71
N THR A 416 -25.53 21.01 -20.86
CA THR A 416 -24.16 21.51 -20.65
C THR A 416 -23.71 21.20 -19.23
N PRO A 417 -22.49 20.68 -18.99
CA PRO A 417 -22.00 20.43 -17.64
C PRO A 417 -22.11 21.69 -16.77
N PRO A 418 -22.45 21.56 -15.48
CA PRO A 418 -22.47 22.71 -14.58
C PRO A 418 -21.06 23.28 -14.43
N SER A 419 -20.99 24.57 -14.12
CA SER A 419 -19.75 25.16 -13.64
C SER A 419 -19.37 24.54 -12.30
N TRP A 420 -18.08 24.44 -12.00
CA TRP A 420 -17.63 23.76 -10.79
C TRP A 420 -16.39 24.39 -10.16
N ASN A 421 -16.28 24.20 -8.85
CA ASN A 421 -15.10 24.53 -8.06
C ASN A 421 -14.84 23.41 -7.04
N LEU A 422 -13.58 23.17 -6.72
CA LEU A 422 -13.18 22.26 -5.65
C LEU A 422 -12.59 23.06 -4.48
N ALA A 423 -13.08 22.79 -3.28
CA ALA A 423 -12.57 23.38 -2.06
C ALA A 423 -12.00 22.29 -1.12
N PRO A 424 -10.80 22.51 -0.56
CA PRO A 424 -9.86 23.55 -0.98
C PRO A 424 -9.31 23.28 -2.38
N ALA A 425 -8.55 24.22 -2.92
CA ALA A 425 -7.83 23.99 -4.16
C ALA A 425 -6.73 22.91 -3.96
N PRO A 426 -6.52 22.03 -4.96
CA PRO A 426 -5.58 20.90 -4.86
C PRO A 426 -4.10 21.25 -4.96
#